data_AF-A0A2U2XF05-F1
#
_entry.id   AF-A0A2U2XF05-F1
#
_cell.length_a   1.000
_cell.length_b   1.000
_cell.length_c   1.000
_cell.angle_alpha   90.00
_cell.angle_beta   90.00
_cell.angle_gamma   90.00
#
_symmetry.space_group_name_H-M   'P 1'
#
loop_
_entity.id
_entity.type
_entity.pdbx_description
1 polymer ?
#
loop_
_entity_poly.entity_id
_entity_poly.type
_entity_poly.pdbx_seq_one_letter_code
_entity_poly.pdbx_strand_id
1 'polypeptide(L)' 'MEIIYVMLVVSLLLALLFLISFIWANKTGQYDDDVTPGMRMLFEDEEVKEKVEIEVKEKPIKE' A
#
# COMPACT_ATOMS: atom_id res chain seq x y z
N MET A 1 -44.74 11.65 18.58
CA MET A 1 -44.57 10.98 17.26
C MET A 1 -43.67 11.79 16.32
N GLU A 2 -43.65 13.12 16.39
CA GLU A 2 -42.75 13.95 15.55
C GLU A 2 -41.25 13.73 15.78
N ILE A 3 -40.87 13.44 17.03
CA ILE A 3 -39.47 13.22 17.42
C ILE A 3 -38.82 12.04 16.68
N ILE A 4 -39.62 11.04 16.28
CA ILE A 4 -39.13 9.89 15.51
C ILE A 4 -38.62 10.33 14.13
N TYR A 5 -39.29 11.27 13.48
CA TYR A 5 -38.85 11.77 12.17
C TYR A 5 -37.53 12.54 12.28
N VAL A 6 -37.35 13.34 13.33
CA VAL A 6 -36.09 14.04 13.59
C VAL A 6 -34.95 13.06 13.86
N MET A 7 -35.17 12.04 14.69
CA MET A 7 -34.18 11.00 14.97
C MET A 7 -33.82 10.18 13.73
N LEU A 8 -34.77 9.93 12.84
CA LEU A 8 -34.54 9.21 11.59
C LEU A 8 -33.61 10.03 10.67
N VAL A 9 -33.88 11.31 10.49
CA VAL A 9 -33.03 12.19 9.66
C VAL A 9 -31.63 12.33 10.24
N VAL A 10 -31.51 12.54 11.55
CA VAL A 10 -30.21 12.69 12.23
C VAL A 10 -29.39 11.39 12.13
N SER A 11 -30.01 10.23 12.33
CA SER A 11 -29.31 8.94 12.22
C SER A 11 -28.87 8.64 10.78
N LEU A 12 -29.69 8.97 9.78
CA LEU A 12 -29.34 8.82 8.38
C LEU A 12 -28.17 9.76 7.99
N LEU A 13 -28.20 11.02 8.44
CA LEU A 13 -27.11 11.97 8.22
C LEU A 13 -25.80 11.48 8.83
N LEU A 14 -25.83 10.99 10.07
CA LEU A 14 -24.64 10.41 10.72
C LEU A 14 -24.10 9.21 9.93
N ALA A 15 -24.97 8.30 9.50
CA ALA A 15 -24.57 7.14 8.71
C ALA A 15 -23.89 7.54 7.39
N LEU A 16 -24.45 8.53 6.67
CA LEU A 16 -23.86 9.06 5.45
C LEU A 16 -22.51 9.75 5.70
N LEU A 17 -22.40 10.51 6.79
CA LEU A 17 -21.15 11.17 7.18
C LEU A 17 -20.02 10.15 7.41
N PHE A 18 -20.32 9.08 8.16
CA PHE A 18 -19.38 7.99 8.39
C PHE A 18 -19.03 7.24 7.10
N LEU A 19 -20.00 6.98 6.22
CA LEU A 19 -19.77 6.33 4.95
C LEU A 19 -18.84 7.14 4.04
N ILE A 20 -19.09 8.44 3.90
CA ILE A 20 -18.25 9.34 3.08
C ILE A 20 -16.84 9.41 3.67
N SER A 21 -16.73 9.57 4.99
CA SER A 21 -15.44 9.61 5.70
C SER A 21 -14.67 8.29 5.52
N PHE A 22 -15.37 7.16 5.58
CA PHE A 22 -14.79 5.83 5.35
C PHE A 22 -14.25 5.69 3.92
N ILE A 23 -15.02 6.07 2.90
CA ILE A 23 -14.57 6.03 1.50
C ILE A 23 -13.36 6.95 1.30
N TRP A 24 -13.38 8.15 1.87
CA TRP A 24 -12.27 9.09 1.79
C TRP A 24 -11.00 8.56 2.44
N ALA A 25 -11.11 7.95 3.63
CA ALA A 25 -9.99 7.32 4.32
C ALA A 25 -9.36 6.17 3.52
N ASN A 26 -10.19 5.28 2.97
CA ASN A 26 -9.70 4.17 2.14
C ASN A 26 -9.08 4.63 0.81
N LYS A 27 -9.39 5.84 0.34
CA LYS A 27 -8.78 6.39 -0.88
C LYS A 27 -7.35 6.93 -0.66
N THR A 28 -6.87 7.04 0.58
CA THR A 28 -5.58 7.72 0.91
C THR A 28 -4.33 6.87 0.61
N GLY A 29 -4.33 6.04 -0.44
CA GLY A 29 -3.10 5.45 -0.99
C GLY A 29 -2.33 4.52 -0.05
N GLN A 30 -2.91 4.11 1.08
CA GLN A 30 -2.28 3.19 2.05
C GLN A 30 -2.13 1.74 1.53
N TYR A 31 -2.35 1.54 0.23
CA TYR A 31 -2.16 0.28 -0.47
C TYR A 31 -0.86 0.27 -1.30
N ASP A 32 -0.01 1.30 -1.18
CA ASP A 32 1.27 1.37 -1.91
C ASP A 32 2.30 0.32 -1.43
N ASP A 33 1.98 -0.46 -0.39
CA ASP A 33 2.82 -1.56 0.11
C ASP A 33 2.34 -2.93 -0.41
N ASP A 34 2.02 -3.01 -1.70
CA ASP A 34 1.66 -4.24 -2.42
C ASP A 34 2.83 -5.24 -2.51
N VAL A 35 4.04 -4.81 -2.15
CA VAL A 35 5.28 -5.59 -2.19
C VAL A 35 5.70 -5.96 -0.78
N THR A 36 5.41 -7.19 -0.36
CA THR A 36 5.82 -7.66 0.97
C THR A 36 7.35 -7.69 1.09
N PRO A 37 7.91 -7.32 2.26
CA PRO A 37 9.37 -7.30 2.48
C PRO A 37 10.06 -8.62 2.11
N GLY A 38 9.40 -9.76 2.31
CA GLY A 38 9.94 -11.07 1.94
C GLY A 38 10.12 -11.23 0.43
N MET A 39 9.17 -10.77 -0.38
CA MET A 39 9.26 -10.83 -1.83
C MET A 39 10.38 -9.93 -2.35
N ARG A 40 10.55 -8.75 -1.73
CA ARG A 40 11.66 -7.83 -2.05
C ARG A 40 13.02 -8.47 -1.80
N MET A 41 13.22 -9.13 -0.66
CA MET A 41 14.48 -9.81 -0.32
C MET A 41 14.82 -10.96 -1.29
N LEU A 42 13.82 -11.72 -1.75
CA LEU A 42 14.00 -12.84 -2.70
C LEU A 42 14.50 -12.38 -4.07
N PHE A 43 14.07 -11.22 -4.56
CA PHE A 43 14.45 -10.69 -5.87
C PHE A 43 15.67 -9.75 -5.81
N GLU A 44 15.89 -9.04 -4.71
CA GLU A 44 17.11 -8.24 -4.50
C GLU A 44 18.38 -9.14 -4.45
N ASP A 45 18.27 -10.35 -3.92
CA ASP A 45 19.37 -11.33 -3.91
C ASP A 45 19.76 -11.85 -5.31
N GLU A 46 18.83 -11.83 -6.28
CA GLU A 46 19.11 -12.23 -7.67
C GLU A 46 19.80 -11.08 -8.45
N GLU A 47 19.32 -9.85 -8.31
CA GLU A 47 19.91 -8.68 -9.01
C GLU A 47 21.34 -8.37 -8.53
N VAL A 48 21.63 -8.55 -7.24
CA VAL A 48 22.98 -8.36 -6.69
C VAL A 48 23.94 -9.43 -7.22
N LYS A 49 23.49 -10.68 -7.34
CA LYS A 49 24.33 -11.77 -7.89
C LYS A 49 24.68 -11.54 -9.35
N GLU A 50 23.73 -11.07 -10.15
CA GLU A 50 23.96 -10.79 -11.57
C GLU A 50 24.95 -9.63 -11.76
N LYS A 51 24.82 -8.53 -11.01
CA LYS A 51 25.77 -7.41 -11.06
C LYS A 51 27.18 -7.79 -10.62
N VAL A 52 27.31 -8.59 -9.55
CA VAL A 52 28.62 -9.06 -9.06
C VAL A 52 29.27 -9.98 -10.09
N GLU A 53 28.50 -10.84 -10.76
CA GLU A 53 29.06 -11.74 -11.78
C GLU A 53 29.52 -10.99 -13.05
N ILE A 54 28.82 -9.91 -13.44
CA ILE A 54 29.20 -9.05 -14.56
C ILE A 54 30.46 -8.24 -14.22
N GLU A 55 30.53 -7.61 -13.04
CA GLU A 55 31.72 -6.85 -12.61
C GLU A 55 32.97 -7.74 -12.45
N VAL A 56 32.81 -8.99 -12.02
CA VAL A 56 33.92 -9.96 -11.88
C VAL A 56 34.41 -10.46 -13.24
N LYS A 57 33.53 -10.61 -14.25
CA LYS A 57 33.93 -11.00 -15.60
C LYS A 57 34.55 -9.86 -16.41
N GLU A 58 34.19 -8.60 -16.13
CA GLU A 58 34.70 -7.43 -16.84
C GLU A 58 36.02 -6.88 -16.29
N LYS A 59 36.39 -7.15 -15.03
CA LYS A 59 37.70 -6.76 -14.51
C LYS A 59 38.79 -7.60 -15.18
N PRO A 60 39.74 -6.99 -15.92
CA PRO A 60 40.87 -7.73 -16.45
C PRO A 60 41.66 -8.24 -15.25
N ILE A 61 41.89 -9.55 -15.24
CA ILE A 61 42.75 -10.25 -14.28
C ILE A 61 44.08 -9.51 -14.28
N LYS A 62 44.28 -8.62 -13.31
CA LYS A 62 45.58 -8.03 -13.03
C LYS A 62 46.26 -9.01 -12.09
N GLU A 63 47.19 -9.76 -12.67
CA GLU A 63 48.28 -10.46 -11.96
C GLU A 63 49.01 -9.53 -10.98
#